data_AF-A0AAJ2NTY8-F1
#
_entry.id   AF-A0AAJ2NTY8-F1
#
_cell.length_a   1.000
_cell.length_b   1.000
_cell.length_c   1.000
_cell.angle_alpha   90.00
_cell.angle_beta   90.00
_cell.angle_gamma   90.00
#
_symmetry.space_group_name_H-M   'P 1'
#
loop_
_entity.id
_entity.type
_entity.pdbx_description
1 polymer ?
#
loop_
_entity_poly.entity_id
_entity_poly.type
_entity_poly.pdbx_seq_one_letter_code
_entity_poly.pdbx_strand_id
1 'polypeptide(L)' 'LVYDLGGGTFDVSVVELMSGLLEVKASTGNRQLGGEDFDWKIVDFLAEKIMADSGVDPREDIRAKALLKEEAEKVK' A
#
# COMPACT_ATOMS: atom_id res chain seq x y z
N LEU A 1 -4.44 -3.13 -21.65
CA LEU A 1 -4.77 -3.20 -20.21
C LEU A 1 -3.77 -2.34 -19.47
N VAL A 2 -4.25 -1.44 -18.63
CA VAL A 2 -3.46 -0.59 -17.75
C VAL A 2 -3.78 -0.98 -16.32
N TYR A 3 -2.75 -1.14 -15.50
CA TYR A 3 -2.85 -1.40 -14.08
C TYR A 3 -2.25 -0.20 -13.35
N ASP A 4 -2.99 0.34 -12.40
CA ASP A 4 -2.54 1.41 -11.52
C ASP A 4 -2.69 0.95 -10.07
N LEU A 5 -1.58 0.82 -9.36
CA LEU A 5 -1.56 0.48 -7.94
C LEU A 5 -0.96 1.68 -7.20
N GLY A 6 -1.84 2.58 -6.77
CA GLY A 6 -1.48 3.77 -6.02
C GLY A 6 -1.31 3.49 -4.54
N GLY A 7 -1.18 4.56 -3.74
CA GLY A 7 -1.01 4.46 -2.29
C GLY A 7 -2.24 3.89 -1.55
N GLY A 8 -3.46 4.09 -2.05
CA GLY A 8 -4.68 3.61 -1.39
C GLY A 8 -5.72 2.99 -2.33
N THR A 9 -5.47 2.99 -3.64
CA THR A 9 -6.38 2.43 -4.64
C THR A 9 -5.65 1.56 -5.65
N PHE A 10 -6.39 0.59 -6.17
CA PHE A 10 -5.95 -0.30 -7.23
C PHE A 10 -6.98 -0.25 -8.36
N ASP A 11 -6.59 0.29 -9.51
CA ASP A 11 -7.46 0.52 -10.64
C ASP A 11 -6.95 -0.22 -11.87
N VAL A 12 -7.88 -0.80 -12.65
CA VAL A 12 -7.61 -1.58 -13.86
C VAL A 12 -8.46 -1.02 -14.99
N SER A 13 -7.81 -0.66 -16.09
CA SER A 13 -8.47 -0.12 -17.27
C SER A 13 -8.17 -0.95 -18.53
N VAL A 14 -9.21 -1.22 -19.32
CA VAL A 14 -9.06 -1.74 -20.69
C VAL A 14 -8.98 -0.55 -21.62
N VAL A 15 -7.85 -0.46 -22.34
CA VAL A 15 -7.56 0.67 -23.24
C VAL A 15 -7.28 0.12 -24.63
N GLU A 16 -7.85 0.77 -25.64
CA GLU A 16 -7.66 0.48 -27.06
C GLU A 16 -6.88 1.62 -27.71
N LEU A 17 -5.94 1.29 -28.61
CA LEU A 17 -5.15 2.27 -29.37
C LEU A 17 -5.58 2.21 -30.84
N MET A 18 -6.12 3.29 -31.37
CA MET A 18 -6.52 3.41 -32.78
C MET A 18 -5.91 4.66 -33.40
N SER A 19 -5.04 4.50 -34.40
CA SER A 19 -4.46 5.63 -35.15
C SER A 19 -3.81 6.70 -34.26
N GLY A 20 -3.18 6.28 -33.16
CA GLY A 20 -2.55 7.20 -32.18
C GLY A 20 -3.50 7.76 -31.12
N LEU A 21 -4.81 7.49 -31.20
CA LEU A 21 -5.79 7.82 -30.17
C LEU A 21 -5.91 6.67 -29.15
N LEU A 22 -5.79 6.99 -27.86
CA LEU A 22 -6.09 6.06 -26.77
C LEU A 22 -7.53 6.25 -26.30
N GLU A 23 -8.31 5.17 -26.31
CA GLU A 23 -9.68 5.15 -25.81
C GLU A 23 -9.83 4.15 -24.65
N VAL A 24 -10.41 4.60 -23.53
CA VAL A 24 -10.71 3.75 -22.38
C VAL A 24 -12.06 3.08 -22.60
N LYS A 25 -12.07 1.76 -22.76
CA LYS A 25 -13.29 0.97 -22.99
C LYS A 25 -14.02 0.63 -21.69
N ALA A 26 -13.26 0.37 -20.62
CA ALA A 26 -13.79 0.05 -19.31
C ALA A 26 -12.73 0.36 -18.24
N SER A 27 -13.17 0.75 -17.05
CA SER A 27 -12.32 0.92 -15.87
C SER A 27 -13.05 0.43 -14.63
N THR A 28 -12.34 -0.30 -13.77
CA THR A 28 -12.84 -0.79 -12.47
C THR A 28 -11.68 -0.89 -11.48
N GLY A 29 -11.97 -1.02 -10.19
CA GLY A 29 -10.92 -1.03 -9.18
C GLY A 29 -11.41 -1.25 -7.77
N ASN A 30 -10.45 -1.31 -6.83
CA ASN A 30 -10.68 -1.35 -5.40
C ASN A 30 -10.16 -0.05 -4.76
N ARG A 31 -11.05 0.66 -4.05
CA ARG A 31 -10.75 1.94 -3.38
C ARG A 31 -10.07 1.78 -2.02
N GLN A 32 -9.85 0.55 -1.57
CA GLN A 32 -9.29 0.20 -0.27
C GLN A 32 -8.19 -0.86 -0.46
N LEU A 33 -7.37 -0.68 -1.49
CA LEU A 33 -6.23 -1.53 -1.77
C LEU A 33 -5.14 -0.70 -2.43
N GLY A 34 -4.01 -0.51 -1.77
CA GLY A 34 -2.87 0.24 -2.31
C GLY A 34 -1.59 0.00 -1.52
N GLY A 35 -0.58 0.80 -1.82
CA GLY A 35 0.73 0.78 -1.16
C GLY A 35 0.66 0.82 0.37
N GLU A 36 -0.30 1.57 0.93
CA GLU A 36 -0.49 1.72 2.37
C GLU A 36 -0.85 0.39 3.05
N ASP A 37 -1.58 -0.50 2.38
CA ASP A 37 -1.90 -1.82 2.93
C ASP A 37 -0.63 -2.67 3.11
N PHE A 38 0.31 -2.57 2.16
CA PHE A 38 1.61 -3.24 2.26
C PHE A 38 2.46 -2.65 3.37
N ASP A 39 2.46 -1.31 3.51
CA ASP A 39 3.17 -0.63 4.58
C ASP A 39 2.66 -1.11 5.95
N TRP A 40 1.34 -1.21 6.14
CA TRP A 40 0.76 -1.74 7.37
C TRP A 40 1.11 -3.21 7.61
N LYS A 41 1.20 -4.05 6.58
CA LYS A 41 1.67 -5.44 6.74
C LYS A 41 3.11 -5.53 7.21
N ILE A 42 3.99 -4.65 6.72
CA ILE A 42 5.37 -4.56 7.17
C ILE A 42 5.43 -4.05 8.61
N VAL A 43 4.64 -3.02 8.95
CA VAL A 43 4.51 -2.49 10.32
C VAL A 43 4.09 -3.60 11.30
N ASP A 44 3.05 -4.37 10.97
CA ASP A 44 2.57 -5.46 11.82
C ASP A 44 3.67 -6.51 12.03
N PHE A 45 4.35 -6.92 10.96
CA PHE A 45 5.46 -7.88 11.04
C PHE A 45 6.61 -7.39 11.93
N LEU A 46 6.99 -6.12 11.82
CA LEU A 46 8.04 -5.53 12.66
C LEU A 46 7.59 -5.36 14.12
N ALA A 47 6.35 -4.93 14.33
CA ALA A 47 5.77 -4.77 15.66
C ALA A 47 5.69 -6.11 16.41
N GLU A 48 5.29 -7.19 15.73
CA GLU A 48 5.27 -8.54 16.30
C GLU A 48 6.65 -8.99 16.76
N LYS A 49 7.71 -8.70 16.00
CA LYS A 49 9.10 -9.00 16.39
C LYS A 49 9.56 -8.19 17.59
N ILE A 50 9.29 -6.88 17.59
CA ILE A 50 9.65 -6.01 18.71
C ILE A 50 8.91 -6.46 19.98
N MET A 51 7.64 -6.83 19.88
CA MET A 51 6.86 -7.35 20.99
C MET A 51 7.41 -8.68 21.50
N ALA A 52 7.83 -9.58 20.62
CA ALA A 52 8.45 -10.85 21.01
C ALA A 52 9.79 -10.66 21.75
N ASP A 53 10.61 -9.70 21.31
CA ASP A 53 11.95 -9.48 21.85
C ASP A 53 11.96 -8.60 23.12
N SER A 54 11.07 -7.59 23.19
CA SER A 54 11.09 -6.57 24.24
C SER A 54 9.86 -6.56 25.16
N GLY A 55 8.80 -7.29 24.80
CA GLY A 55 7.51 -7.27 25.50
C GLY A 55 6.71 -5.98 25.34
N VAL A 56 7.16 -5.07 24.47
CA VAL A 56 6.51 -3.77 24.22
C VAL A 56 5.92 -3.77 22.81
N ASP A 57 4.65 -3.37 22.68
CA ASP A 57 4.03 -3.14 21.38
C ASP A 57 4.25 -1.68 20.93
N PRO A 58 5.08 -1.42 19.89
CA PRO A 58 5.33 -0.06 19.41
C PRO A 58 4.09 0.59 18.78
N ARG A 59 3.02 -0.15 18.49
CA ARG A 59 1.78 0.37 17.91
C ARG A 59 0.91 1.13 18.92
N GLU A 60 1.13 0.92 20.21
CA GLU A 60 0.40 1.59 21.29
C GLU A 60 0.92 3.02 21.55
N ASP A 61 2.16 3.32 21.15
CA ASP A 61 2.71 4.68 21.18
C ASP A 61 2.54 5.36 19.81
N ILE A 62 1.85 6.50 19.80
CA ILE A 62 1.53 7.23 18.56
C ILE A 62 2.79 7.63 17.78
N ARG A 63 3.88 8.01 18.46
CA ARG A 63 5.13 8.42 17.80
C ARG A 63 5.89 7.22 17.27
N ALA A 64 6.02 6.17 18.07
CA ALA A 64 6.70 4.94 17.66
C ALA A 64 5.98 4.28 16.47
N LYS A 65 4.64 4.23 16.48
CA LYS A 65 3.83 3.74 15.37
C LYS A 65 4.05 4.56 14.08
N ALA A 66 4.09 5.88 14.20
CA ALA A 66 4.33 6.76 13.04
C ALA A 66 5.72 6.55 12.44
N LEU A 67 6.76 6.46 13.29
CA LEU A 67 8.13 6.18 12.85
C LEU A 67 8.24 4.80 12.20
N LEU A 68 7.62 3.79 12.80
CA LEU A 68 7.64 2.43 12.27
C LEU A 68 6.97 2.37 10.89
N LYS A 69 5.89 3.13 10.68
CA LYS A 69 5.23 3.25 9.38
C LYS A 69 6.10 3.94 8.34
N GLU A 70 6.75 5.05 8.70
CA GLU A 70 7.65 5.78 7.79
C GLU A 70 8.82 4.90 7.34
N GLU A 71 9.44 4.17 8.27
CA GLU A 71 10.54 3.26 7.94
C GLU A 71 10.05 2.05 7.15
N ALA A 72 8.85 1.52 7.43
CA ALA A 72 8.23 0.45 6.65
C ALA A 72 7.98 0.86 5.19
N GLU A 73 7.52 2.10 4.95
CA GLU A 73 7.31 2.63 3.61
C GLU A 73 8.64 2.79 2.83
N LYS A 74 9.72 3.20 3.50
CA LYS A 74 11.04 3.39 2.87
C LYS A 74 11.71 2.09 2.43
N VAL A 75 11.44 0.98 3.12
CA VAL A 75 12.07 -0.33 2.85
C VAL A 75 11.25 -1.23 1.94
N LYS A 76 10.02 -0.83 1.60
CA LYS A 76 9.17 -1.48 0.61
C LYS A 76 9.82 -1.49 -0.77
#